data_AF-A0A2M7MFA7-F1
#
_entry.id   AF-A0A2M7MFA7-F1
#
_cell.length_a   1.000
_cell.length_b   1.000
_cell.length_c   1.000
_cell.angle_alpha   90.00
_cell.angle_beta   90.00
_cell.angle_gamma   90.00
#
_symmetry.space_group_name_H-M   'P 1'
#
loop_
_entity.id
_entity.type
_entity.pdbx_description
1 polymer ?
#
loop_
_entity_poly.entity_id
_entity_poly.type
_entity_poly.pdbx_seq_one_letter_code
_entity_poly.pdbx_strand_id
1 'polypeptide(L)'
;MKIFLKEKFLIAILVLALVPLLAVSLLSYFSARKSLMESIKNYNEVLIHGMGIAIEDTVLSYKELLESIGDNINYFSTIEEKKDFILKTKEKYPYNIRFLSVLDETGKELIRSDDNPLEDRSKRPEFLQVREKDYYLAWLSFNPVVDISTVIISVPLFFEDKFQGALVSEIFLSNIWGKVMTGFTSPKDNIYLLTKKGKPVAEILANDEDFRSEDLREVAKNFALKETVFLKEIDTKVGKSLAIANYLPALNWELVVFRPISEIYKPTLILGQRVIAIVFLTLIFIFIATIFLSKLIIEPIRKLHKGVEIIGKGNLDYKVDIRTGDEIEQLAKEFNRMAESLGQSKAALEESKTILEIKVQARTKELRELTEKQEEIIKERTKDLQEKMKELERFNRLAVGRELKMIELKKEIEKLQKELGKFRNTKKPNK
;
A
#
# COMPACT_ATOMS: atom_id res chain seq x y z
N MET A 1 -4.96 19.10 21.46
CA MET A 1 -4.98 19.91 20.21
C MET A 1 -6.30 19.65 19.49
N LYS A 2 -7.16 20.65 19.26
CA LYS A 2 -8.43 20.43 18.53
C LYS A 2 -8.10 20.28 17.04
N ILE A 3 -8.27 19.07 16.50
CA ILE A 3 -8.12 18.78 15.07
C ILE A 3 -9.36 19.31 14.35
N PHE A 4 -9.19 20.25 13.41
CA PHE A 4 -10.26 20.79 12.58
C PHE A 4 -10.83 19.71 11.64
N LEU A 5 -12.08 19.88 11.21
CA LEU A 5 -12.78 18.92 10.33
C LEU A 5 -11.98 18.59 9.06
N LYS A 6 -11.27 19.60 8.52
CA LYS A 6 -10.38 19.46 7.35
C LYS A 6 -9.26 18.46 7.59
N GLU A 7 -8.57 18.57 8.73
CA GLU A 7 -7.46 17.67 9.06
C GLU A 7 -7.95 16.24 9.33
N LYS A 8 -9.12 16.08 9.98
CA LYS A 8 -9.71 14.75 10.21
C LYS A 8 -10.02 14.02 8.90
N PHE A 9 -10.65 14.71 7.95
CA PHE A 9 -10.96 14.14 6.63
C PHE A 9 -9.69 13.83 5.83
N LEU A 10 -8.70 14.72 5.87
CA LEU A 10 -7.43 14.53 5.18
C LEU A 10 -6.70 13.30 5.72
N ILE A 11 -6.59 13.17 7.05
CA ILE A 11 -5.98 12.00 7.69
C ILE A 11 -6.75 10.73 7.33
N ALA A 12 -8.09 10.76 7.37
CA ALA A 12 -8.91 9.59 7.04
C ALA A 12 -8.69 9.12 5.59
N ILE A 13 -8.73 10.03 4.61
CA ILE A 13 -8.50 9.70 3.20
C ILE A 13 -7.08 9.21 2.96
N LEU A 14 -6.09 9.88 3.56
CA LEU A 14 -4.70 9.51 3.43
C LEU A 14 -4.44 8.12 4.00
N VAL A 15 -4.98 7.81 5.18
CA VAL A 15 -4.86 6.46 5.77
C VAL A 15 -5.59 5.43 4.91
N LEU A 16 -6.82 5.71 4.48
CA LEU A 16 -7.64 4.76 3.73
C LEU A 16 -7.09 4.45 2.33
N ALA A 17 -6.38 5.39 1.71
CA ALA A 17 -5.76 5.18 0.41
C ALA A 17 -4.31 4.65 0.52
N LEU A 18 -3.51 5.18 1.45
CA LEU A 18 -2.09 4.87 1.54
C LEU A 18 -1.83 3.50 2.17
N VAL A 19 -2.60 3.12 3.20
CA VAL A 19 -2.37 1.85 3.91
C VAL A 19 -2.60 0.64 2.99
N PRO A 20 -3.73 0.52 2.28
CA PRO A 20 -3.93 -0.60 1.35
C PRO A 20 -2.94 -0.57 0.19
N LEU A 21 -2.62 0.62 -0.34
CA LEU A 21 -1.65 0.75 -1.44
C LEU A 21 -0.26 0.27 -1.03
N LEU A 22 0.22 0.68 0.14
CA LEU A 22 1.50 0.22 0.67
C LEU A 22 1.47 -1.28 0.97
N ALA A 23 0.40 -1.78 1.57
CA ALA A 23 0.24 -3.20 1.86
C ALA A 23 0.28 -4.04 0.58
N VAL A 24 -0.51 -3.68 -0.45
CA VAL A 24 -0.51 -4.36 -1.75
C VAL A 24 0.86 -4.23 -2.42
N SER A 25 1.46 -3.05 -2.44
CA SER A 25 2.78 -2.83 -3.05
C SER A 25 3.88 -3.68 -2.41
N LEU A 26 3.91 -3.74 -1.07
CA LEU A 26 4.85 -4.57 -0.32
C LEU A 26 4.61 -6.05 -0.61
N LEU A 27 3.37 -6.52 -0.52
CA LEU A 27 3.00 -7.91 -0.80
C LEU A 27 3.36 -8.31 -2.24
N SER A 28 3.03 -7.47 -3.22
CA SER A 28 3.38 -7.69 -4.62
C SER A 28 4.89 -7.70 -4.84
N TYR A 29 5.63 -6.79 -4.20
CA TYR A 29 7.10 -6.76 -4.30
C TYR A 29 7.73 -8.04 -3.73
N PHE A 30 7.33 -8.46 -2.53
CA PHE A 30 7.84 -9.69 -1.92
C PHE A 30 7.44 -10.93 -2.69
N SER A 31 6.19 -10.99 -3.16
CA SER A 31 5.69 -12.09 -3.99
C SER A 31 6.47 -12.19 -5.31
N ALA A 32 6.60 -11.08 -6.04
CA ALA A 32 7.36 -11.04 -7.29
C ALA A 32 8.83 -11.41 -7.08
N ARG A 33 9.47 -10.92 -6.00
CA ARG A 33 10.84 -11.28 -5.66
C ARG A 33 10.99 -12.76 -5.37
N LYS A 34 10.05 -13.36 -4.62
CA LYS A 34 10.06 -14.79 -4.29
C LYS A 34 9.82 -15.63 -5.55
N SER A 35 8.78 -15.35 -6.32
CA SER A 35 8.44 -16.08 -7.55
C SER A 35 9.55 -15.99 -8.60
N LEU A 36 10.20 -14.83 -8.74
CA LEU A 36 11.35 -14.70 -9.64
C LEU A 36 12.51 -15.58 -9.19
N MET A 37 12.85 -15.57 -7.89
CA MET A 37 13.92 -16.42 -7.37
C MET A 37 13.62 -17.90 -7.61
N GLU A 38 12.40 -18.34 -7.34
CA GLU A 38 11.96 -19.72 -7.56
C GLU A 38 12.00 -20.10 -9.05
N SER A 39 11.51 -19.23 -9.93
CA SER A 39 11.58 -19.43 -11.39
C SER A 39 13.03 -19.50 -11.89
N ILE A 40 13.92 -18.67 -11.34
CA ILE A 40 15.36 -18.69 -11.68
C ILE A 40 16.01 -19.99 -11.20
N LYS A 41 15.69 -20.46 -9.98
CA LYS A 41 16.20 -21.75 -9.48
C LYS A 41 15.76 -22.89 -10.39
N ASN A 42 14.46 -23.00 -10.69
CA ASN A 42 13.92 -24.07 -11.53
C ASN A 42 14.48 -24.03 -12.96
N TYR A 43 14.58 -22.84 -13.56
CA TYR A 43 15.14 -22.67 -14.89
C TYR A 43 16.61 -23.10 -14.94
N ASN A 44 17.41 -22.69 -13.96
CA ASN A 44 18.82 -23.06 -13.92
C ASN A 44 19.04 -24.54 -13.62
N GLU A 45 18.18 -25.16 -12.83
CA GLU A 45 18.22 -26.61 -12.57
C GLU A 45 18.03 -27.40 -13.87
N VAL A 46 17.01 -27.06 -14.67
CA VAL A 46 16.79 -27.69 -15.98
C VAL A 46 17.96 -27.40 -16.94
N LEU A 47 18.44 -26.15 -16.95
CA LEU A 47 19.51 -25.72 -17.83
C LEU A 47 20.81 -26.48 -17.55
N ILE A 48 21.29 -26.49 -16.29
CA ILE A 48 22.55 -27.12 -15.94
C ILE A 48 22.50 -28.64 -16.10
N HIS A 49 21.33 -29.23 -15.89
CA HIS A 49 21.10 -30.64 -16.17
C HIS A 49 21.22 -30.95 -17.66
N GLY A 50 20.55 -30.17 -18.51
CA GLY A 50 20.63 -30.32 -19.98
C GLY A 50 22.04 -30.07 -20.52
N MET A 51 22.77 -29.10 -19.95
CA MET A 51 24.17 -28.86 -20.29
C MET A 51 25.06 -30.05 -19.92
N GLY A 52 24.85 -30.62 -18.73
CA GLY A 52 25.57 -31.80 -18.28
C GLY A 52 25.41 -32.97 -19.25
N ILE A 53 24.16 -33.28 -19.62
CA ILE A 53 23.84 -34.31 -20.61
C ILE A 53 24.54 -34.03 -21.94
N ALA A 54 24.49 -32.79 -22.46
CA ALA A 54 25.10 -32.46 -23.74
C ALA A 54 26.64 -32.62 -23.74
N ILE A 55 27.29 -32.28 -22.62
CA ILE A 55 28.74 -32.47 -22.45
C ILE A 55 29.07 -33.96 -22.42
N GLU A 56 28.37 -34.75 -21.58
CA GLU A 56 28.59 -36.19 -21.47
C GLU A 56 28.36 -36.91 -22.79
N ASP A 57 27.22 -36.66 -23.43
CA ASP A 57 26.84 -37.27 -24.70
C ASP A 57 27.86 -36.98 -25.81
N THR A 58 28.36 -35.74 -25.89
CA THR A 58 29.37 -35.40 -26.90
C THR A 58 30.69 -36.11 -26.62
N VAL A 59 31.14 -36.10 -25.37
CA VAL A 59 32.39 -36.75 -24.98
C VAL A 59 32.32 -38.26 -25.21
N LEU A 60 31.20 -38.90 -24.84
CA LEU A 60 30.95 -40.31 -25.06
C LEU A 60 30.86 -40.65 -26.55
N SER A 61 30.22 -39.80 -27.36
CA SER A 61 30.16 -39.98 -28.83
C SER A 61 31.56 -40.00 -29.45
N TYR A 62 32.49 -39.16 -28.97
CA TYR A 62 33.89 -39.22 -29.43
C TYR A 62 34.63 -40.45 -28.93
N LYS A 63 34.34 -40.91 -27.70
CA LYS A 63 34.87 -42.18 -27.19
C LYS A 63 34.41 -43.35 -28.07
N GLU A 64 33.13 -43.44 -28.40
CA GLU A 64 32.59 -44.46 -29.32
C GLU A 64 33.18 -44.37 -30.73
N LEU A 65 33.40 -43.16 -31.24
CA LEU A 65 34.10 -42.96 -32.51
C LEU A 65 35.53 -43.52 -32.45
N LEU A 66 36.27 -43.28 -31.36
CA LEU A 66 37.62 -43.78 -31.18
C LEU A 66 37.64 -45.30 -31.02
N GLU A 67 36.68 -45.89 -30.30
CA GLU A 67 36.51 -47.35 -30.23
C GLU A 67 36.31 -47.93 -31.63
N SER A 68 35.41 -47.33 -32.43
CA SER A 68 35.19 -47.76 -33.82
C SER A 68 36.43 -47.62 -34.69
N ILE A 69 37.23 -46.55 -34.52
CA ILE A 69 38.52 -46.39 -35.22
C ILE A 69 39.50 -47.48 -34.78
N GLY A 70 39.52 -47.80 -33.48
CA GLY A 70 40.35 -48.83 -32.87
C GLY A 70 40.00 -50.26 -33.32
N ASP A 71 38.72 -50.56 -33.53
CA ASP A 71 38.30 -51.83 -34.09
C ASP A 71 38.74 -51.95 -35.56
N ASN A 72 38.60 -50.86 -36.32
CA ASN A 72 38.94 -50.86 -37.74
C ASN A 72 40.45 -50.92 -38.00
N ILE A 73 41.30 -50.34 -37.13
CA ILE A 73 42.75 -50.33 -37.33
C ILE A 73 43.36 -51.74 -37.27
N ASN A 74 42.70 -52.66 -36.56
CA ASN A 74 43.15 -54.04 -36.41
C ASN A 74 42.99 -54.89 -37.69
N TYR A 75 42.22 -54.45 -38.68
CA TYR A 75 42.12 -55.14 -39.97
C TYR A 75 43.32 -54.90 -40.90
N PHE A 76 44.14 -53.89 -40.62
CA PHE A 76 45.34 -53.59 -41.41
C PHE A 76 46.55 -54.35 -40.87
N SER A 77 47.33 -54.93 -41.77
CA SER A 77 48.45 -55.81 -41.39
C SER A 77 49.77 -55.03 -41.26
N THR A 78 49.96 -53.97 -42.05
CA THR A 78 51.20 -53.18 -42.07
C THR A 78 51.07 -51.87 -41.31
N ILE A 79 52.21 -51.34 -40.82
CA ILE A 79 52.25 -50.04 -40.14
C ILE A 79 51.89 -48.91 -41.12
N GLU A 80 52.31 -49.02 -42.37
CA GLU A 80 52.00 -48.07 -43.44
C GLU A 80 50.49 -47.96 -43.72
N GLU A 81 49.78 -49.09 -43.82
CA GLU A 81 48.32 -49.11 -44.00
C GLU A 81 47.58 -48.50 -42.81
N LYS A 82 47.99 -48.87 -41.58
CA LYS A 82 47.45 -48.29 -40.34
C LYS A 82 47.66 -46.78 -40.30
N LYS A 83 48.85 -46.31 -40.72
CA LYS A 83 49.19 -44.89 -40.77
C LYS A 83 48.33 -44.14 -41.78
N ASP A 84 48.17 -44.67 -42.99
CA ASP A 84 47.30 -44.08 -44.02
C ASP A 84 45.83 -43.98 -43.54
N PHE A 85 45.31 -45.03 -42.89
CA PHE A 85 43.97 -45.03 -42.31
C PHE A 85 43.79 -43.95 -41.23
N ILE A 86 44.76 -43.81 -40.32
CA ILE A 86 44.72 -42.80 -39.25
C ILE A 86 44.80 -41.38 -39.80
N LEU A 87 45.64 -41.14 -40.81
CA LEU A 87 45.74 -39.83 -41.48
C LEU A 87 44.43 -39.47 -42.19
N LYS A 88 43.85 -40.39 -42.99
CA LYS A 88 42.54 -40.18 -43.64
C LYS A 88 41.42 -39.94 -42.64
N THR A 89 41.44 -40.64 -41.50
CA THR A 89 40.48 -40.41 -40.41
C THR A 89 40.62 -39.01 -39.82
N LYS A 90 41.86 -38.56 -39.58
CA LYS A 90 42.13 -37.19 -39.10
C LYS A 90 41.67 -36.12 -40.10
N GLU A 91 41.83 -36.37 -41.41
CA GLU A 91 41.35 -35.49 -42.48
C GLU A 91 39.82 -35.39 -42.53
N LYS A 92 39.11 -36.47 -42.19
CA LYS A 92 37.64 -36.49 -42.11
C LYS A 92 37.11 -35.66 -40.93
N TYR A 93 37.88 -35.54 -39.84
CA TYR A 93 37.50 -34.80 -38.63
C TYR A 93 38.53 -33.69 -38.29
N PRO A 94 38.76 -32.71 -39.20
CA PRO A 94 39.89 -31.80 -39.09
C PRO A 94 39.77 -30.82 -37.92
N TYR A 95 38.54 -30.45 -37.55
CA TYR A 95 38.27 -29.42 -36.54
C TYR A 95 38.04 -29.96 -35.12
N ASN A 96 37.70 -31.24 -34.99
CA ASN A 96 37.32 -31.82 -33.69
C ASN A 96 38.40 -32.71 -33.10
N ILE A 97 39.17 -33.39 -33.92
CA ILE A 97 40.28 -34.22 -33.46
C ILE A 97 41.55 -33.40 -33.64
N ARG A 98 42.30 -33.15 -32.57
CA ARG A 98 43.62 -32.48 -32.63
C ARG A 98 44.67 -33.40 -33.21
N PHE A 99 44.75 -34.62 -32.69
CA PHE A 99 45.59 -35.68 -33.22
C PHE A 99 45.04 -37.05 -32.82
N LEU A 100 45.42 -38.08 -33.58
CA LEU A 100 45.29 -39.49 -33.25
C LEU A 100 46.69 -40.07 -33.09
N SER A 101 46.89 -40.88 -32.05
CA SER A 101 48.14 -41.59 -31.77
C SER A 101 47.85 -43.04 -31.43
N VAL A 102 48.55 -43.95 -32.10
CA VAL A 102 48.44 -45.39 -31.84
C VAL A 102 49.67 -45.80 -31.05
N LEU A 103 49.45 -46.37 -29.87
CA LEU A 103 50.49 -46.86 -28.98
C LEU A 103 50.57 -48.38 -29.09
N ASP A 104 51.77 -48.93 -28.93
CA ASP A 104 51.97 -50.37 -28.77
C ASP A 104 51.62 -50.86 -27.35
N GLU A 105 51.74 -52.18 -27.13
CA GLU A 105 51.53 -52.85 -25.85
C GLU A 105 52.45 -52.35 -24.71
N THR A 106 53.57 -51.69 -25.06
CA THR A 106 54.53 -51.12 -24.11
C THR A 106 54.24 -49.65 -23.78
N GLY A 107 53.41 -49.00 -24.58
CA GLY A 107 53.02 -47.59 -24.42
C GLY A 107 53.85 -46.61 -25.25
N LYS A 108 54.59 -47.08 -26.25
CA LYS A 108 55.31 -46.22 -27.20
C LYS A 108 54.43 -45.89 -28.39
N GLU A 109 54.46 -44.65 -28.84
CA GLU A 109 53.74 -44.24 -30.04
C GLU A 109 54.35 -44.91 -31.29
N LEU A 110 53.51 -45.60 -32.06
CA LEU A 110 53.85 -46.20 -33.36
C LEU A 110 53.47 -45.28 -34.52
N ILE A 111 52.32 -44.63 -34.39
CA ILE A 111 51.72 -43.80 -35.43
C ILE A 111 51.18 -42.55 -34.77
N ARG A 112 51.36 -41.42 -35.43
CA ARG A 112 50.75 -40.16 -35.05
C ARG A 112 50.21 -39.44 -36.29
N SER A 113 49.05 -38.81 -36.14
CA SER A 113 48.36 -38.13 -37.23
C SER A 113 48.75 -36.65 -37.39
N ASP A 114 49.70 -36.16 -36.59
CA ASP A 114 50.25 -34.81 -36.66
C ASP A 114 51.76 -34.89 -36.94
N ASP A 115 52.41 -33.74 -37.15
CA ASP A 115 53.84 -33.68 -37.49
C ASP A 115 54.77 -33.77 -36.26
N ASN A 116 54.25 -34.09 -35.08
CA ASN A 116 55.07 -34.19 -33.88
C ASN A 116 55.86 -35.51 -33.85
N PRO A 117 57.06 -35.51 -33.23
CA PRO A 117 57.83 -36.75 -33.07
C PRO A 117 57.08 -37.76 -32.19
N LEU A 118 57.32 -39.05 -32.44
CA LEU A 118 56.79 -40.14 -31.63
C LEU A 118 57.41 -40.11 -30.23
N GLU A 119 56.57 -40.22 -29.21
CA GLU A 119 56.97 -40.19 -27.81
C GLU A 119 56.72 -41.52 -27.08
N ASP A 120 57.44 -41.73 -25.98
CA ASP A 120 57.14 -42.80 -25.02
C ASP A 120 56.09 -42.30 -24.02
N ARG A 121 54.89 -42.88 -24.08
CA ARG A 121 53.77 -42.57 -23.19
C ARG A 121 53.50 -43.64 -22.14
N SER A 122 54.39 -44.62 -21.98
CA SER A 122 54.22 -45.75 -21.06
C SER A 122 53.96 -45.34 -19.60
N LYS A 123 54.48 -44.18 -19.19
CA LYS A 123 54.31 -43.62 -17.83
C LYS A 123 53.15 -42.64 -17.69
N ARG A 124 52.46 -42.33 -18.78
CA ARG A 124 51.38 -41.34 -18.79
C ARG A 124 50.07 -41.95 -18.27
N PRO A 125 49.23 -41.18 -17.55
CA PRO A 125 47.96 -41.70 -17.01
C PRO A 125 47.04 -42.28 -18.09
N GLU A 126 47.03 -41.70 -19.29
CA GLU A 126 46.20 -42.15 -20.41
C GLU A 126 46.54 -43.54 -20.94
N PHE A 127 47.75 -44.03 -20.71
CA PHE A 127 48.16 -45.39 -21.06
C PHE A 127 48.07 -46.33 -19.86
N LEU A 128 48.48 -45.88 -18.68
CA LEU A 128 48.45 -46.72 -17.48
C LEU A 128 47.01 -47.13 -17.10
N GLN A 129 46.06 -46.21 -17.19
CA GLN A 129 44.68 -46.49 -16.78
C GLN A 129 43.87 -47.24 -17.83
N VAL A 130 44.16 -47.08 -19.12
CA VAL A 130 43.42 -47.75 -20.21
C VAL A 130 43.73 -49.26 -20.27
N ARG A 131 44.81 -49.71 -19.65
CA ARG A 131 45.11 -51.15 -19.48
C ARG A 131 44.20 -51.85 -18.48
N GLU A 132 43.66 -51.10 -17.52
CA GLU A 132 42.85 -51.61 -16.41
C GLU A 132 41.37 -51.26 -16.55
N LYS A 133 41.02 -50.35 -17.46
CA LYS A 133 39.66 -49.81 -17.66
C LYS A 133 39.27 -49.83 -19.14
N ASP A 134 37.97 -49.78 -19.39
CA ASP A 134 37.40 -49.73 -20.75
C ASP A 134 37.85 -48.51 -21.56
N TYR A 135 38.15 -47.39 -20.90
CA TYR A 135 38.73 -46.20 -21.50
C TYR A 135 39.35 -45.31 -20.42
N TYR A 136 40.19 -44.37 -20.85
CA TYR A 136 40.65 -43.26 -20.03
C TYR A 136 40.19 -41.93 -20.61
N LEU A 137 39.77 -41.04 -19.71
CA LEU A 137 39.32 -39.71 -20.05
C LEU A 137 39.89 -38.69 -19.07
N ALA A 138 40.48 -37.62 -19.60
CA ALA A 138 40.88 -36.48 -18.80
C ALA A 138 40.85 -35.19 -19.62
N TRP A 139 40.70 -34.05 -18.94
CA TRP A 139 40.89 -32.75 -19.56
C TRP A 139 42.37 -32.40 -19.59
N LEU A 140 42.88 -31.93 -20.71
CA LEU A 140 44.31 -31.67 -20.85
C LEU A 140 44.68 -30.21 -20.66
N SER A 141 43.84 -29.29 -21.15
CA SER A 141 44.10 -27.85 -21.10
C SER A 141 42.84 -27.05 -21.43
N PHE A 142 42.70 -25.89 -20.79
CA PHE A 142 41.83 -24.81 -21.23
C PHE A 142 42.72 -23.58 -21.50
N ASN A 143 42.70 -23.05 -22.71
CA ASN A 143 43.41 -21.80 -23.03
C ASN A 143 42.41 -20.64 -23.13
N PRO A 144 42.36 -19.73 -22.14
CA PRO A 144 41.39 -18.63 -22.09
C PRO A 144 41.59 -17.57 -23.20
N VAL A 145 42.76 -17.52 -23.83
CA VAL A 145 43.06 -16.52 -24.88
C VAL A 145 42.46 -16.92 -26.24
N VAL A 146 42.23 -18.21 -26.48
CA VAL A 146 41.77 -18.75 -27.78
C VAL A 146 40.52 -19.65 -27.68
N ASP A 147 39.93 -19.80 -26.48
CA ASP A 147 38.71 -20.57 -26.23
C ASP A 147 38.83 -22.06 -26.66
N ILE A 148 40.04 -22.60 -26.52
CA ILE A 148 40.36 -23.98 -26.87
C ILE A 148 40.30 -24.83 -25.61
N SER A 149 39.29 -25.68 -25.56
CA SER A 149 39.06 -26.69 -24.54
C SER A 149 39.31 -28.06 -25.17
N THR A 150 40.19 -28.85 -24.56
CA THR A 150 40.50 -30.20 -25.05
C THR A 150 40.38 -31.28 -23.99
N VAL A 151 39.88 -32.43 -24.46
CA VAL A 151 39.82 -33.66 -23.69
C VAL A 151 40.71 -34.69 -24.35
N ILE A 152 41.55 -35.34 -23.55
CA ILE A 152 42.25 -36.54 -23.97
C ILE A 152 41.37 -37.75 -23.70
N ILE A 153 41.17 -38.56 -24.73
CA ILE A 153 40.46 -39.83 -24.66
C ILE A 153 41.44 -40.90 -25.13
N SER A 154 41.55 -41.97 -24.35
CA SER A 154 42.35 -43.14 -24.69
C SER A 154 41.46 -44.37 -24.61
N VAL A 155 41.46 -45.16 -25.67
CA VAL A 155 40.69 -46.40 -25.77
C VAL A 155 41.65 -47.57 -26.00
N PRO A 156 41.41 -48.74 -25.37
CA PRO A 156 42.29 -49.88 -25.53
C PRO A 156 42.08 -50.52 -26.90
N LEU A 157 43.16 -51.04 -27.49
CA LEU A 157 43.11 -51.80 -28.73
C LEU A 157 43.26 -53.29 -28.39
N PHE A 158 42.24 -54.08 -28.72
CA PHE A 158 42.25 -55.52 -28.51
C PHE A 158 42.21 -56.27 -29.84
N PHE A 159 43.00 -57.34 -29.95
CA PHE A 159 42.92 -58.30 -31.06
C PHE A 159 42.91 -59.70 -30.47
N GLU A 160 41.89 -60.50 -30.81
CA GLU A 160 41.67 -61.84 -30.23
C GLU A 160 41.78 -61.84 -28.69
N ASP A 161 41.08 -60.91 -28.04
CA ASP A 161 41.06 -60.70 -26.57
C ASP A 161 42.42 -60.35 -25.92
N LYS A 162 43.46 -60.05 -26.72
CA LYS A 162 44.76 -59.59 -26.23
C LYS A 162 44.93 -58.10 -26.43
N PHE A 163 45.37 -57.41 -25.37
CA PHE A 163 45.73 -56.00 -25.44
C PHE A 163 46.92 -55.78 -26.39
N GLN A 164 46.69 -55.04 -27.46
CA GLN A 164 47.70 -54.71 -28.48
C GLN A 164 48.29 -53.31 -28.29
N GLY A 165 47.72 -52.50 -27.40
CA GLY A 165 48.09 -51.12 -27.18
C GLY A 165 46.87 -50.22 -26.99
N ALA A 166 46.99 -48.94 -27.31
CA ALA A 166 45.93 -47.97 -27.10
C ALA A 166 45.85 -46.96 -28.24
N LEU A 167 44.65 -46.48 -28.53
CA LEU A 167 44.43 -45.32 -29.37
C LEU A 167 44.18 -44.10 -28.49
N VAL A 168 45.09 -43.14 -28.54
CA VAL A 168 45.04 -41.88 -27.81
C VAL A 168 44.67 -40.76 -28.76
N SER A 169 43.71 -39.94 -28.36
CA SER A 169 43.28 -38.78 -29.12
C SER A 169 43.05 -37.59 -28.20
N GLU A 170 43.32 -36.40 -28.71
CA GLU A 170 42.90 -35.17 -28.06
C GLU A 170 41.80 -34.50 -28.90
N ILE A 171 40.68 -34.21 -28.24
CA ILE A 171 39.45 -33.76 -28.88
C ILE A 171 39.18 -32.30 -28.49
N PHE A 172 38.95 -31.45 -29.49
CA PHE A 172 38.44 -30.10 -29.31
C PHE A 172 36.95 -30.10 -29.01
N LEU A 173 36.60 -29.40 -27.95
CA LEU A 173 35.23 -29.21 -27.49
C LEU A 173 34.64 -27.85 -27.89
N SER A 174 35.27 -27.13 -28.82
CA SER A 174 34.77 -25.84 -29.34
C SER A 174 33.29 -25.90 -29.79
N ASN A 175 32.86 -27.03 -30.34
CA ASN A 175 31.50 -27.21 -30.85
C ASN A 175 30.43 -27.42 -29.76
N ILE A 176 30.82 -27.85 -28.54
CA ILE A 176 29.85 -27.99 -27.44
C ILE A 176 29.57 -26.66 -26.78
N TRP A 177 30.58 -25.77 -26.70
CA TRP A 177 30.41 -24.48 -26.04
C TRP A 177 29.36 -23.65 -26.75
N GLY A 178 29.31 -23.64 -28.09
CA GLY A 178 28.21 -22.98 -28.82
C GLY A 178 26.81 -23.45 -28.38
N LYS A 179 26.63 -24.76 -28.10
CA LYS A 179 25.34 -25.34 -27.65
C LYS A 179 25.08 -25.06 -26.17
N VAL A 180 26.09 -25.31 -25.33
CA VAL A 180 26.07 -25.10 -23.87
C VAL A 180 25.86 -23.62 -23.53
N MET A 181 26.37 -22.72 -24.37
CA MET A 181 26.31 -21.28 -24.15
C MET A 181 24.99 -20.62 -24.52
N THR A 182 24.16 -21.27 -25.35
CA THR A 182 22.83 -20.73 -25.72
C THR A 182 21.89 -20.54 -24.54
N GLY A 183 22.13 -21.24 -23.42
CA GLY A 183 21.34 -21.10 -22.20
C GLY A 183 21.84 -20.05 -21.22
N PHE A 184 23.01 -19.43 -21.43
CA PHE A 184 23.47 -18.38 -20.54
C PHE A 184 22.72 -17.08 -20.81
N THR A 185 22.13 -16.54 -19.75
CA THR A 185 21.32 -15.33 -19.82
C THR A 185 22.12 -14.07 -19.47
N SER A 186 23.35 -14.23 -18.97
CA SER A 186 24.23 -13.12 -18.59
C SER A 186 25.69 -13.37 -19.00
N PRO A 187 26.37 -12.36 -19.59
CA PRO A 187 27.81 -12.43 -19.87
C PRO A 187 28.68 -12.43 -18.59
N LYS A 188 28.08 -12.28 -17.41
CA LYS A 188 28.77 -12.36 -16.10
C LYS A 188 28.55 -13.70 -15.39
N ASP A 189 27.92 -14.66 -16.06
CA ASP A 189 27.89 -16.03 -15.56
C ASP A 189 29.31 -16.61 -15.66
N ASN A 190 29.78 -17.20 -14.57
CA ASN A 190 31.09 -17.85 -14.52
C ASN A 190 30.88 -19.34 -14.40
N ILE A 191 31.40 -20.12 -15.34
CA ILE A 191 31.16 -21.55 -15.39
C ILE A 191 32.48 -22.27 -15.19
N TYR A 192 32.44 -23.31 -14.36
CA TYR A 192 33.59 -24.13 -14.05
C TYR A 192 33.22 -25.59 -14.24
N LEU A 193 34.15 -26.36 -14.78
CA LEU A 193 34.13 -27.80 -14.66
C LEU A 193 35.12 -28.17 -13.57
N LEU A 194 34.68 -28.84 -12.52
CA LEU A 194 35.50 -29.17 -11.35
C LEU A 194 35.70 -30.68 -11.26
N THR A 195 36.89 -31.08 -10.82
CA THR A 195 37.11 -32.45 -10.33
C THR A 195 36.32 -32.67 -9.03
N LYS A 196 36.09 -33.93 -8.65
CA LYS A 196 35.55 -34.31 -7.33
C LYS A 196 36.27 -33.68 -6.11
N LYS A 197 37.51 -33.20 -6.28
CA LYS A 197 38.29 -32.53 -5.23
C LYS A 197 38.15 -30.99 -5.23
N GLY A 198 37.28 -30.44 -6.09
CA GLY A 198 37.08 -28.99 -6.25
C GLY A 198 38.22 -28.28 -6.96
N LYS A 199 39.03 -28.99 -7.74
CA LYS A 199 40.03 -28.37 -8.62
C LYS A 199 39.41 -28.05 -9.98
N PRO A 200 39.60 -26.85 -10.53
CA PRO A 200 39.12 -26.51 -11.86
C PRO A 200 39.82 -27.38 -12.91
N VAL A 201 39.00 -27.88 -13.81
CA VAL A 201 39.33 -28.68 -14.99
C VAL A 201 39.19 -27.79 -16.22
N ALA A 202 38.13 -26.99 -16.26
CA ALA A 202 37.86 -25.98 -17.27
C ALA A 202 37.21 -24.75 -16.65
N GLU A 203 37.46 -23.59 -17.26
CA GLU A 203 36.97 -22.28 -16.81
C GLU A 203 36.28 -21.60 -18.00
N ILE A 204 34.96 -21.68 -18.08
CA ILE A 204 34.19 -21.17 -19.23
C ILE A 204 33.58 -19.83 -18.82
N LEU A 205 33.93 -18.76 -19.54
CA LEU A 205 33.59 -17.37 -19.20
C LEU A 205 34.12 -16.86 -17.86
N ALA A 206 34.89 -17.67 -17.14
CA ALA A 206 35.51 -17.28 -15.89
C ALA A 206 36.78 -16.45 -16.13
N ASN A 207 36.91 -15.36 -15.38
CA ASN A 207 38.18 -14.65 -15.26
C ASN A 207 38.89 -15.18 -14.01
N ASP A 208 40.14 -15.62 -14.14
CA ASP A 208 40.98 -16.17 -13.06
C ASP A 208 41.01 -15.25 -11.81
N GLU A 209 40.79 -13.94 -11.99
CA GLU A 209 40.74 -12.98 -10.89
C GLU A 209 39.41 -12.97 -10.11
N ASP A 210 38.34 -13.60 -10.58
CA ASP A 210 36.98 -13.38 -10.06
C ASP A 210 36.60 -14.29 -8.88
N PHE A 211 37.28 -15.43 -8.67
CA PHE A 211 36.89 -16.43 -7.66
C PHE A 211 38.07 -16.96 -6.83
N ARG A 212 37.79 -17.37 -5.58
CA ARG A 212 38.79 -17.96 -4.70
C ARG A 212 38.80 -19.48 -4.85
N SER A 213 39.97 -20.09 -4.68
CA SER A 213 40.11 -21.55 -4.65
C SER A 213 39.27 -22.21 -3.54
N GLU A 214 38.97 -21.48 -2.48
CA GLU A 214 38.08 -21.87 -1.38
C GLU A 214 36.61 -21.91 -1.82
N ASP A 215 36.16 -20.99 -2.69
CA ASP A 215 34.78 -20.91 -3.19
C ASP A 215 34.46 -22.15 -4.03
N LEU A 216 35.38 -22.51 -4.94
CA LEU A 216 35.28 -23.71 -5.77
C LEU A 216 35.27 -25.00 -4.93
N ARG A 217 36.10 -25.03 -3.88
CA ARG A 217 36.14 -26.17 -2.93
C ARG A 217 34.91 -26.24 -2.03
N GLU A 218 34.27 -25.12 -1.70
CA GLU A 218 33.02 -25.12 -0.94
C GLU A 218 31.89 -25.78 -1.73
N VAL A 219 31.74 -25.45 -3.01
CA VAL A 219 30.75 -26.09 -3.88
C VAL A 219 31.03 -27.60 -3.99
N ALA A 220 32.28 -27.96 -4.28
CA ALA A 220 32.71 -29.36 -4.44
C ALA A 220 32.64 -30.20 -3.15
N LYS A 221 32.51 -29.61 -1.96
CA LYS A 221 32.28 -30.35 -0.70
C LYS A 221 30.83 -30.81 -0.54
N ASN A 222 29.87 -30.04 -1.06
CA ASN A 222 28.43 -30.36 -0.96
C ASN A 222 28.00 -31.43 -1.98
N PHE A 223 28.86 -31.71 -2.96
CA PHE A 223 28.82 -32.80 -3.94
C PHE A 223 28.69 -34.22 -3.36
N ALA A 224 29.05 -34.44 -2.09
CA ALA A 224 29.09 -35.77 -1.49
C ALA A 224 27.71 -36.46 -1.32
N LEU A 225 26.61 -35.71 -1.50
CA LEU A 225 25.24 -36.18 -1.27
C LEU A 225 24.55 -36.76 -2.52
N LYS A 226 25.16 -36.68 -3.71
CA LYS A 226 24.57 -37.14 -5.00
C LYS A 226 23.20 -36.52 -5.32
N GLU A 227 22.90 -35.33 -4.82
CA GLU A 227 21.72 -34.59 -5.28
C GLU A 227 21.95 -34.09 -6.72
N THR A 228 20.91 -34.19 -7.55
CA THR A 228 21.00 -33.95 -9.00
C THR A 228 21.31 -32.49 -9.36
N VAL A 229 20.93 -31.52 -8.53
CA VAL A 229 21.36 -30.11 -8.66
C VAL A 229 21.47 -29.44 -7.29
N PHE A 230 22.59 -28.77 -7.02
CA PHE A 230 22.82 -27.98 -5.81
C PHE A 230 22.66 -26.49 -6.10
N LEU A 231 21.84 -25.78 -5.31
CA LEU A 231 21.56 -24.35 -5.45
C LEU A 231 21.76 -23.62 -4.12
N LYS A 232 22.85 -22.86 -3.97
CA LYS A 232 23.16 -22.12 -2.74
C LYS A 232 23.70 -20.73 -3.03
N GLU A 233 23.29 -19.76 -2.22
CA GLU A 233 23.93 -18.45 -2.20
C GLU A 233 25.26 -18.54 -1.44
N ILE A 234 26.34 -18.09 -2.08
CA ILE A 234 27.68 -18.05 -1.48
C ILE A 234 28.29 -16.66 -1.65
N ASP A 235 29.14 -16.28 -0.70
CA ASP A 235 29.93 -15.05 -0.79
C ASP A 235 31.20 -15.34 -1.59
N THR A 236 31.37 -14.67 -2.73
CA THR A 236 32.51 -14.83 -3.66
C THR A 236 33.29 -13.52 -3.75
N LYS A 237 34.46 -13.51 -4.40
CA LYS A 237 35.27 -12.29 -4.56
C LYS A 237 34.57 -11.21 -5.39
N VAL A 238 33.68 -11.59 -6.31
CA VAL A 238 32.79 -10.67 -7.07
C VAL A 238 31.50 -10.29 -6.33
N GLY A 239 31.35 -10.70 -5.07
CA GLY A 239 30.16 -10.46 -4.24
C GLY A 239 29.30 -11.70 -4.07
N LYS A 240 28.02 -11.52 -3.72
CA LYS A 240 27.11 -12.65 -3.54
C LYS A 240 26.72 -13.28 -4.87
N SER A 241 26.89 -14.58 -4.98
CA SER A 241 26.58 -15.35 -6.17
C SER A 241 25.71 -16.55 -5.83
N LEU A 242 24.79 -16.89 -6.73
CA LEU A 242 24.08 -18.16 -6.70
C LEU A 242 24.98 -19.20 -7.36
N ALA A 243 25.48 -20.16 -6.58
CA ALA A 243 26.19 -21.33 -7.06
C ALA A 243 25.18 -22.41 -7.44
N ILE A 244 25.33 -22.93 -8.66
CA ILE A 244 24.46 -23.93 -9.27
C ILE A 244 25.38 -25.06 -9.74
N ALA A 245 25.22 -26.27 -9.20
CA ALA A 245 26.11 -27.37 -9.54
C ALA A 245 25.36 -28.63 -9.95
N ASN A 246 25.92 -29.36 -10.92
CA ASN A 246 25.39 -30.63 -11.41
C ASN A 246 26.54 -31.64 -11.56
N TYR A 247 26.31 -32.86 -11.08
CA TYR A 247 27.26 -33.95 -11.23
C TYR A 247 27.16 -34.59 -12.61
N LEU A 248 28.31 -34.86 -13.23
CA LEU A 248 28.46 -35.59 -14.48
C LEU A 248 29.00 -37.00 -14.19
N PRO A 249 28.14 -38.03 -14.05
CA PRO A 249 28.54 -39.38 -13.67
C PRO A 249 29.56 -40.04 -14.60
N ALA A 250 29.43 -39.84 -15.91
CA ALA A 250 30.32 -40.46 -16.91
C ALA A 250 31.74 -39.88 -16.83
N LEU A 251 31.86 -38.61 -16.43
CA LEU A 251 33.14 -37.89 -16.39
C LEU A 251 33.73 -37.81 -14.97
N ASN A 252 32.95 -38.15 -13.94
CA ASN A 252 33.30 -37.99 -12.54
C ASN A 252 33.71 -36.53 -12.20
N TRP A 253 33.03 -35.58 -12.85
CA TRP A 253 33.24 -34.13 -12.72
C TRP A 253 31.95 -33.44 -12.29
N GLU A 254 32.09 -32.20 -11.85
CA GLU A 254 30.99 -31.33 -11.45
C GLU A 254 30.97 -30.11 -12.36
N LEU A 255 29.85 -29.88 -13.04
CA LEU A 255 29.60 -28.64 -13.74
C LEU A 255 29.05 -27.63 -12.74
N VAL A 256 29.71 -26.50 -12.57
CA VAL A 256 29.35 -25.44 -11.63
C VAL A 256 29.15 -24.14 -12.38
N VAL A 257 28.07 -23.44 -12.09
CA VAL A 257 27.77 -22.10 -12.60
C VAL A 257 27.62 -21.17 -11.42
N PHE A 258 28.41 -20.10 -11.39
CA PHE A 258 28.24 -18.98 -10.47
C PHE A 258 27.58 -17.84 -11.20
N ARG A 259 26.37 -17.48 -10.74
CA ARG A 259 25.63 -16.33 -11.24
C ARG A 259 25.58 -15.24 -10.17
N PRO A 260 26.13 -14.04 -10.41
CA PRO A 260 26.04 -12.93 -9.47
C PRO A 260 24.57 -12.59 -9.15
N ILE A 261 24.24 -12.48 -7.86
CA ILE A 261 22.89 -12.16 -7.38
C ILE A 261 22.42 -10.78 -7.91
N SER A 262 23.36 -9.86 -8.14
CA SER A 262 23.08 -8.56 -8.75
C SER A 262 22.49 -8.66 -10.15
N GLU A 263 22.91 -9.63 -10.96
CA GLU A 263 22.35 -9.86 -12.30
C GLU A 263 20.97 -10.52 -12.22
N ILE A 264 20.80 -11.46 -11.28
CA ILE A 264 19.50 -12.11 -10.98
C ILE A 264 18.42 -11.08 -10.60
N TYR A 265 18.77 -10.08 -9.79
CA TYR A 265 17.82 -9.06 -9.33
C TYR A 265 17.79 -7.78 -10.17
N LYS A 266 18.59 -7.67 -11.23
CA LYS A 266 18.53 -6.50 -12.11
C LYS A 266 17.11 -6.23 -12.63
N PRO A 267 16.30 -7.24 -13.02
CA PRO A 267 14.90 -7.02 -13.41
C PRO A 267 13.99 -6.55 -12.25
N THR A 268 14.24 -6.97 -11.00
CA THR A 268 13.41 -6.56 -9.85
C THR A 268 13.66 -5.12 -9.42
N LEU A 269 14.84 -4.56 -9.70
CA LEU A 269 15.10 -3.13 -9.47
C LEU A 269 14.16 -2.27 -10.33
N ILE A 270 13.92 -2.66 -11.58
CA ILE A 270 12.99 -1.96 -12.48
C ILE A 270 11.55 -2.04 -11.95
N LEU A 271 11.14 -3.21 -11.45
CA LEU A 271 9.83 -3.38 -10.80
C LEU A 271 9.70 -2.48 -9.57
N GLY A 272 10.74 -2.41 -8.73
CA GLY A 272 10.79 -1.52 -7.58
C GLY A 272 10.62 -0.04 -7.96
N GLN A 273 11.32 0.42 -9.01
CA GLN A 273 11.18 1.79 -9.52
C GLN A 273 9.75 2.08 -10.00
N ARG A 274 9.10 1.13 -10.68
CA ARG A 274 7.70 1.27 -11.11
C ARG A 274 6.75 1.36 -9.92
N VAL A 275 6.94 0.54 -8.89
CA VAL A 275 6.14 0.59 -7.66
C VAL A 275 6.30 1.95 -6.97
N ILE A 276 7.53 2.44 -6.83
CA ILE A 276 7.81 3.77 -6.26
C ILE A 276 7.13 4.88 -7.07
N ALA A 277 7.22 4.81 -8.41
CA ALA A 277 6.56 5.78 -9.28
C ALA A 277 5.04 5.77 -9.12
N ILE A 278 4.42 4.59 -9.02
CA ILE A 278 2.97 4.46 -8.76
C ILE A 278 2.60 5.06 -7.41
N VAL A 279 3.33 4.73 -6.34
CA VAL A 279 3.08 5.30 -5.00
C VAL A 279 3.18 6.82 -5.02
N PHE A 280 4.20 7.37 -5.70
CA PHE A 280 4.38 8.81 -5.85
C PHE A 280 3.23 9.47 -6.63
N LEU A 281 2.80 8.88 -7.74
CA LEU A 281 1.65 9.36 -8.51
C LEU A 281 0.36 9.30 -7.70
N THR A 282 0.15 8.25 -6.91
CA THR A 282 -1.03 8.14 -6.03
C THR A 282 -1.00 9.19 -4.93
N LEU A 283 0.17 9.49 -4.36
CA LEU A 283 0.33 10.59 -3.40
C LEU A 283 -0.04 11.95 -4.00
N ILE A 284 0.42 12.23 -5.22
CA ILE A 284 0.03 13.46 -5.96
C ILE A 284 -1.48 13.48 -6.17
N PHE A 285 -2.07 12.37 -6.61
CA PHE A 285 -3.50 12.26 -6.83
C PHE A 285 -4.31 12.52 -5.56
N ILE A 286 -3.92 11.92 -4.42
CA ILE A 286 -4.55 12.14 -3.11
C ILE A 286 -4.44 13.62 -2.70
N PHE A 287 -3.27 14.23 -2.92
CA PHE A 287 -3.04 15.64 -2.62
C PHE A 287 -4.00 16.55 -3.41
N ILE A 288 -4.10 16.32 -4.73
CA ILE A 288 -5.01 17.07 -5.60
C ILE A 288 -6.47 16.83 -5.19
N ALA A 289 -6.88 15.57 -5.01
CA ALA A 289 -8.23 15.21 -4.60
C ALA A 289 -8.63 15.88 -3.27
N THR A 290 -7.71 15.98 -2.32
CA THR A 290 -7.92 16.66 -1.04
C THR A 290 -8.21 18.15 -1.22
N ILE A 291 -7.49 18.84 -2.11
CA ILE A 291 -7.74 20.26 -2.40
C ILE A 291 -9.15 20.43 -2.99
N PHE A 292 -9.53 19.58 -3.95
CA PHE A 292 -10.86 19.61 -4.53
C PHE A 292 -11.96 19.33 -3.49
N LEU A 293 -11.82 18.29 -2.69
CA LEU A 293 -12.81 17.92 -1.67
C LEU A 293 -12.95 19.00 -0.57
N SER A 294 -11.83 19.65 -0.22
CA SER A 294 -11.84 20.78 0.71
C SER A 294 -12.70 21.94 0.20
N LYS A 295 -12.63 22.24 -1.10
CA LYS A 295 -13.41 23.33 -1.71
C LYS A 295 -14.86 22.94 -1.97
N LEU A 296 -15.12 21.70 -2.36
CA LEU A 296 -16.45 21.21 -2.71
C LEU A 296 -17.34 20.94 -1.49
N ILE A 297 -16.76 20.45 -0.39
CA ILE A 297 -17.56 19.96 0.76
C ILE A 297 -17.20 20.73 2.04
N ILE A 298 -15.92 20.77 2.40
CA ILE A 298 -15.49 21.24 3.73
C ILE A 298 -15.71 22.75 3.89
N GLU A 299 -15.37 23.55 2.88
CA GLU A 299 -15.55 25.00 2.90
C GLU A 299 -17.04 25.41 2.95
N PRO A 300 -17.95 24.88 2.10
CA PRO A 300 -19.39 25.11 2.21
C PRO A 300 -19.96 24.76 3.59
N ILE A 301 -19.62 23.60 4.15
CA ILE A 301 -20.07 23.21 5.50
C ILE A 301 -19.56 24.19 6.55
N ARG A 302 -18.31 24.65 6.44
CA ARG A 302 -17.75 25.64 7.37
C ARG A 302 -18.41 27.01 7.23
N LYS A 303 -18.76 27.44 6.01
CA LYS A 303 -19.55 28.67 5.76
C LYS A 303 -20.94 28.55 6.38
N LEU A 304 -21.62 27.42 6.19
CA LEU A 304 -22.93 27.16 6.77
C LEU A 304 -22.86 27.19 8.30
N HIS A 305 -21.91 26.48 8.91
CA HIS A 305 -21.70 26.50 10.36
C HIS A 305 -21.50 27.92 10.91
N LYS A 306 -20.65 28.73 10.26
CA LYS A 306 -20.45 30.13 10.66
C LYS A 306 -21.74 30.95 10.55
N GLY A 307 -22.51 30.76 9.48
CA GLY A 307 -23.79 31.44 9.30
C GLY A 307 -24.82 31.08 10.36
N VAL A 308 -24.90 29.80 10.71
CA VAL A 308 -25.73 29.30 11.82
C VAL A 308 -25.33 29.95 13.14
N GLU A 309 -24.02 30.06 13.42
CA GLU A 309 -23.54 30.70 14.64
C GLU A 309 -23.89 32.20 14.70
N ILE A 310 -23.81 32.93 13.57
CA ILE A 310 -24.14 34.35 13.49
C ILE A 310 -25.65 34.58 13.71
N ILE A 311 -26.49 33.80 13.01
CA ILE A 311 -27.94 33.86 13.16
C ILE A 311 -28.36 33.47 14.58
N GLY A 312 -27.74 32.43 15.14
CA GLY A 312 -27.97 31.98 16.52
C GLY A 312 -27.60 33.03 17.59
N LYS A 313 -26.67 33.95 17.29
CA LYS A 313 -26.33 35.10 18.15
C LYS A 313 -27.30 36.28 18.02
N GLY A 314 -28.34 36.16 17.19
CA GLY A 314 -29.42 37.14 17.06
C GLY A 314 -29.36 38.04 15.83
N ASN A 315 -28.37 37.89 14.95
CA ASN A 315 -28.32 38.59 13.67
C ASN A 315 -29.08 37.82 12.60
N LEU A 316 -30.40 38.01 12.55
CA LEU A 316 -31.31 37.31 11.63
C LEU A 316 -31.24 37.84 10.19
N ASP A 317 -30.60 38.99 9.96
CA ASP A 317 -30.43 39.57 8.63
C ASP A 317 -29.26 38.95 7.84
N TYR A 318 -28.38 38.21 8.53
CA TYR A 318 -27.26 37.52 7.89
C TYR A 318 -27.76 36.40 6.97
N LYS A 319 -27.29 36.37 5.72
CA LYS A 319 -27.61 35.32 4.75
C LYS A 319 -26.39 34.45 4.44
N VAL A 320 -26.57 33.14 4.49
CA VAL A 320 -25.56 32.17 4.08
C VAL A 320 -25.58 32.01 2.56
N ASP A 321 -24.56 32.51 1.85
CA ASP A 321 -24.40 32.32 0.39
C ASP A 321 -23.47 31.13 0.10
N ILE A 322 -24.08 30.02 -0.33
CA ILE A 322 -23.41 28.80 -0.79
C ILE A 322 -23.97 28.46 -2.16
N ARG A 323 -23.08 28.26 -3.14
CA ARG A 323 -23.41 27.95 -4.53
C ARG A 323 -22.65 26.70 -4.99
N THR A 324 -23.12 25.55 -4.56
CA THR A 324 -22.52 24.24 -4.86
C THR A 324 -23.36 23.44 -5.87
N GLY A 325 -24.62 23.81 -6.08
CA GLY A 325 -25.55 23.10 -6.97
C GLY A 325 -26.08 21.78 -6.42
N ASP A 326 -25.81 21.47 -5.16
CA ASP A 326 -26.11 20.21 -4.49
C ASP A 326 -26.97 20.41 -3.21
N GLU A 327 -27.13 19.35 -2.42
CA GLU A 327 -27.91 19.34 -1.18
C GLU A 327 -27.38 20.35 -0.14
N ILE A 328 -26.09 20.71 -0.19
CA ILE A 328 -25.50 21.70 0.73
C ILE A 328 -26.03 23.11 0.40
N GLU A 329 -26.17 23.44 -0.88
CA GLU A 329 -26.79 24.70 -1.31
C GLU A 329 -28.28 24.72 -0.95
N GLN A 330 -29.00 23.62 -1.15
CA GLN A 330 -30.41 23.52 -0.78
C GLN A 330 -30.60 23.72 0.74
N LEU A 331 -29.75 23.11 1.56
CA LEU A 331 -29.77 23.27 3.00
C LEU A 331 -29.49 24.72 3.43
N ALA A 332 -28.55 25.40 2.76
CA ALA A 332 -28.29 26.82 3.02
C ALA A 332 -29.51 27.70 2.70
N LYS A 333 -30.22 27.41 1.61
CA LYS A 333 -31.45 28.13 1.22
C LYS A 333 -32.56 27.93 2.25
N GLU A 334 -32.80 26.70 2.69
CA GLU A 334 -33.81 26.42 3.72
C GLU A 334 -33.45 27.07 5.07
N PHE A 335 -32.17 27.08 5.44
CA PHE A 335 -31.72 27.76 6.66
C PHE A 335 -31.95 29.28 6.60
N ASN A 336 -31.69 29.91 5.44
CA ASN A 336 -31.97 31.33 5.24
C ASN A 336 -33.48 31.64 5.34
N ARG A 337 -34.35 30.78 4.79
CA ARG A 337 -35.82 30.92 4.91
C ARG A 337 -36.28 30.86 6.36
N MET A 338 -35.70 29.95 7.15
CA MET A 338 -36.01 29.85 8.58
C MET A 338 -35.57 31.11 9.34
N ALA A 339 -34.37 31.63 9.05
CA ALA A 339 -33.88 32.87 9.67
C ALA A 339 -34.79 34.08 9.34
N GLU A 340 -35.25 34.18 8.10
CA GLU A 340 -36.20 35.21 7.66
C GLU A 340 -37.55 35.09 8.38
N SER A 341 -38.11 33.88 8.47
CA SER A 341 -39.36 33.64 9.20
C SER A 341 -39.24 33.99 10.70
N LEU A 342 -38.10 33.68 11.32
CA LEU A 342 -37.82 34.05 12.70
C LEU A 342 -37.70 35.57 12.86
N GLY A 343 -37.08 36.25 11.90
CA GLY A 343 -36.97 37.71 11.85
C GLY A 343 -38.34 38.39 11.77
N GLN A 344 -39.20 37.91 10.88
CA GLN A 344 -40.58 38.38 10.74
C GLN A 344 -41.39 38.14 12.02
N SER A 345 -41.27 36.95 12.62
CA SER A 345 -41.96 36.62 13.87
C SER A 345 -41.52 37.52 15.02
N LYS A 346 -40.23 37.83 15.10
CA LYS A 346 -39.68 38.74 16.11
C LYS A 346 -40.15 40.18 15.89
N ALA A 347 -40.16 40.66 14.64
CA ALA A 347 -40.65 42.00 14.30
C ALA A 347 -42.15 42.15 14.65
N ALA A 348 -42.98 41.17 14.30
CA ALA A 348 -44.41 41.15 14.65
C ALA A 348 -44.62 41.12 16.17
N LEU A 349 -43.77 40.41 16.92
CA LEU A 349 -43.82 40.39 18.38
C LEU A 349 -43.49 41.77 18.99
N GLU A 350 -42.46 42.45 18.48
CA GLU A 350 -42.09 43.79 18.95
C GLU A 350 -43.13 44.86 18.56
N GLU A 351 -43.72 44.76 17.38
CA GLU A 351 -44.85 45.60 16.98
C GLU A 351 -46.05 45.38 17.91
N SER A 352 -46.41 44.12 18.18
CA SER A 352 -47.49 43.77 19.10
C SER A 352 -47.24 44.30 20.52
N LYS A 353 -46.00 44.21 21.03
CA LYS A 353 -45.62 44.83 22.31
C LYS A 353 -45.81 46.35 22.28
N THR A 354 -45.36 47.02 21.23
CA THR A 354 -45.48 48.48 21.09
C THR A 354 -46.94 48.91 21.08
N ILE A 355 -47.79 48.20 20.32
CA ILE A 355 -49.24 48.43 20.29
C ILE A 355 -49.85 48.19 21.67
N LEU A 356 -49.44 47.12 22.35
CA LEU A 356 -49.92 46.80 23.69
C LEU A 356 -49.54 47.88 24.71
N GLU A 357 -48.32 48.40 24.66
CA GLU A 357 -47.85 49.50 25.52
C GLU A 357 -48.65 50.78 25.27
N ILE A 358 -48.88 51.17 24.01
CA ILE A 358 -49.73 52.32 23.65
C ILE A 358 -51.15 52.12 24.19
N LYS A 359 -51.72 50.91 24.02
CA LYS A 359 -53.06 50.59 24.51
C LYS A 359 -53.14 50.63 26.04
N VAL A 360 -52.13 50.12 26.73
CA VAL A 360 -52.03 50.18 28.20
C VAL A 360 -51.94 51.63 28.68
N GLN A 361 -51.13 52.46 28.03
CA GLN A 361 -51.04 53.89 28.38
C GLN A 361 -52.36 54.63 28.13
N ALA A 362 -53.00 54.41 26.97
CA ALA A 362 -54.29 55.00 26.66
C ALA A 362 -55.36 54.58 27.68
N ARG A 363 -55.42 53.29 28.03
CA ARG A 363 -56.38 52.79 29.02
C ARG A 363 -56.08 53.31 30.42
N THR A 364 -54.81 53.45 30.79
CA THR A 364 -54.40 54.04 32.07
C THR A 364 -54.81 55.51 32.15
N LYS A 365 -54.68 56.27 31.04
CA LYS A 365 -55.13 57.66 30.96
C LYS A 365 -56.64 57.78 31.08
N GLU A 366 -57.39 56.98 30.34
CA GLU A 366 -58.85 56.94 30.40
C GLU A 366 -59.34 56.58 31.82
N LEU A 367 -58.70 55.60 32.47
CA LEU A 367 -58.99 55.25 33.85
C LEU A 367 -58.73 56.41 34.81
N ARG A 368 -57.62 57.15 34.64
CA ARG A 368 -57.31 58.35 35.45
C ARG A 368 -58.36 59.44 35.29
N GLU A 369 -58.71 59.79 34.06
CA GLU A 369 -59.76 60.77 33.76
C GLU A 369 -61.11 60.36 34.38
N LEU A 370 -61.44 59.06 34.31
CA LEU A 370 -62.66 58.54 34.91
C LEU A 370 -62.62 58.60 36.44
N THR A 371 -61.49 58.27 37.08
CA THR A 371 -61.32 58.41 38.53
C THR A 371 -61.38 59.86 38.99
N GLU A 372 -60.72 60.79 38.28
CA GLU A 372 -60.78 62.23 38.59
C GLU A 372 -62.22 62.75 38.50
N LYS A 373 -62.96 62.36 37.45
CA LYS A 373 -64.37 62.69 37.31
C LYS A 373 -65.23 62.07 38.43
N GLN A 374 -64.95 60.84 38.83
CA GLN A 374 -65.65 60.21 39.97
C GLN A 374 -65.35 60.94 41.28
N GLU A 375 -64.10 61.34 41.53
CA GLU A 375 -63.72 62.12 42.70
C GLU A 375 -64.40 63.50 42.72
N GLU A 376 -64.49 64.17 41.58
CA GLU A 376 -65.20 65.45 41.45
C GLU A 376 -66.69 65.29 41.76
N ILE A 377 -67.34 64.26 41.18
CA ILE A 377 -68.74 63.93 41.47
C ILE A 377 -68.93 63.58 42.95
N ILE A 378 -68.03 62.78 43.56
CA ILE A 378 -68.09 62.43 44.98
C ILE A 378 -67.97 63.70 45.83
N LYS A 379 -67.06 64.60 45.49
CA LYS A 379 -66.86 65.87 46.21
C LYS A 379 -68.09 66.77 46.10
N GLU A 380 -68.68 66.90 44.92
CA GLU A 380 -69.91 67.65 44.69
C GLU A 380 -71.08 67.04 45.47
N ARG A 381 -71.29 65.72 45.39
CA ARG A 381 -72.34 65.00 46.13
C ARG A 381 -72.14 65.09 47.64
N THR A 382 -70.90 65.05 48.12
CA THR A 382 -70.59 65.21 49.55
C THR A 382 -70.93 66.62 50.01
N LYS A 383 -70.64 67.65 49.20
CA LYS A 383 -71.01 69.04 49.49
C LYS A 383 -72.53 69.24 49.50
N ASP A 384 -73.25 68.71 48.50
CA ASP A 384 -74.71 68.75 48.44
C ASP A 384 -75.34 68.03 49.64
N LEU A 385 -74.82 66.86 50.00
CA LEU A 385 -75.24 66.14 51.22
C LEU A 385 -74.99 66.96 52.49
N GLN A 386 -73.85 67.63 52.61
CA GLN A 386 -73.57 68.51 53.76
C GLN A 386 -74.52 69.71 53.82
N GLU A 387 -74.84 70.33 52.69
CA GLU A 387 -75.82 71.42 52.61
C GLU A 387 -77.22 70.94 52.99
N LYS A 388 -77.66 69.80 52.44
CA LYS A 388 -78.94 69.17 52.82
C LYS A 388 -78.98 68.76 54.29
N MET A 389 -77.89 68.25 54.86
CA MET A 389 -77.81 67.94 56.28
C MET A 389 -77.99 69.21 57.13
N LYS A 390 -77.32 70.32 56.78
CA LYS A 390 -77.51 71.62 57.47
C LYS A 390 -78.94 72.13 57.34
N GLU A 391 -79.55 71.98 56.16
CA GLU A 391 -80.94 72.38 55.93
C GLU A 391 -81.91 71.52 56.75
N LEU A 392 -81.68 70.21 56.82
CA LEU A 392 -82.46 69.27 57.61
C LEU A 392 -82.31 69.55 59.11
N GLU A 393 -81.10 69.84 59.60
CA GLU A 393 -80.87 70.28 60.99
C GLU A 393 -81.61 71.58 61.31
N ARG A 394 -81.60 72.54 60.38
CA ARG A 394 -82.31 73.82 60.54
C ARG A 394 -83.82 73.62 60.55
N PHE A 395 -84.36 72.79 59.64
CA PHE A 395 -85.76 72.42 59.61
C PHE A 395 -86.17 71.69 60.90
N ASN A 396 -85.36 70.74 61.36
CA ASN A 396 -85.64 70.00 62.59
C ASN A 396 -85.63 70.93 63.81
N ARG A 397 -84.67 71.85 63.93
CA ARG A 397 -84.69 72.91 64.97
C ARG A 397 -85.93 73.78 64.90
N LEU A 398 -86.38 74.17 63.71
CA LEU A 398 -87.60 74.95 63.52
C LEU A 398 -88.87 74.16 63.87
N ALA A 399 -88.93 72.88 63.50
CA ALA A 399 -90.04 71.99 63.80
C ALA A 399 -90.14 71.73 65.31
N VAL A 400 -89.02 71.43 65.97
CA VAL A 400 -88.94 71.29 67.44
C VAL A 400 -89.30 72.60 68.12
N GLY A 401 -88.83 73.74 67.60
CA GLY A 401 -89.23 75.06 68.10
C GLY A 401 -90.73 75.33 67.98
N ARG A 402 -91.35 74.90 66.87
CA ARG A 402 -92.81 74.95 66.67
C ARG A 402 -93.55 74.03 67.62
N GLU A 403 -93.09 72.80 67.83
CA GLU A 403 -93.72 71.86 68.75
C GLU A 403 -93.65 72.35 70.20
N LEU A 404 -92.50 72.87 70.63
CA LEU A 404 -92.34 73.49 71.95
C LEU A 404 -93.32 74.66 72.12
N LYS A 405 -93.45 75.53 71.10
CA LYS A 405 -94.39 76.65 71.11
C LYS A 405 -95.85 76.19 71.10
N MET A 406 -96.16 75.09 70.40
CA MET A 406 -97.49 74.47 70.39
C MET A 406 -97.86 73.84 71.73
N ILE A 407 -96.89 73.27 72.45
CA ILE A 407 -97.07 72.75 73.81
C ILE A 407 -97.33 73.92 74.78
N GLU A 408 -96.58 75.02 74.64
CA GLU A 408 -96.76 76.25 75.42
C GLU A 408 -98.14 76.88 75.18
N LEU A 409 -98.53 77.06 73.90
CA LEU A 409 -99.86 77.53 73.50
C LEU A 409 -100.99 76.62 73.97
N LYS A 410 -100.82 75.29 73.92
CA LYS A 410 -101.83 74.36 74.47
C LYS A 410 -102.02 74.55 75.97
N LYS A 411 -100.93 74.70 76.74
CA LYS A 411 -101.00 75.00 78.17
C LYS A 411 -101.69 76.35 78.44
N GLU A 412 -101.43 77.34 77.60
CA GLU A 412 -101.99 78.69 77.72
C GLU A 412 -103.49 78.72 77.37
N ILE A 413 -103.90 77.99 76.33
CA ILE A 413 -105.31 77.77 75.97
C ILE A 413 -106.06 77.02 77.07
N GLU A 414 -105.46 75.97 77.66
CA GLU A 414 -106.07 75.27 78.80
C GLU A 414 -106.27 76.20 80.00
N LYS A 415 -105.30 77.09 80.27
CA LYS A 415 -105.36 78.05 81.37
C LYS A 415 -106.46 79.10 81.13
N LEU A 416 -106.54 79.65 79.91
CA LEU A 416 -107.56 80.62 79.51
C LEU A 416 -108.97 80.02 79.46
N GLN A 417 -109.13 78.76 79.03
CA GLN A 417 -110.42 78.07 79.10
C GLN A 417 -110.88 77.84 80.55
N LYS A 418 -109.94 77.58 81.47
CA LYS A 418 -110.24 77.45 82.91
C LYS A 418 -110.67 78.78 83.55
N GLU A 419 -110.15 79.91 83.06
CA GLU A 419 -110.52 81.25 83.54
C GLU A 419 -111.86 81.73 82.96
N LEU A 420 -112.15 81.43 81.68
CA LEU A 420 -113.43 81.77 81.04
C LEU A 420 -114.64 81.02 81.61
N GLY A 421 -114.43 79.82 82.17
CA GLY A 421 -115.47 79.08 82.88
C GLY A 421 -115.93 79.73 84.20
N LYS A 422 -115.15 80.62 84.80
CA LYS A 422 -115.46 81.20 86.12
C LYS A 422 -116.29 82.49 86.10
N PHE A 423 -116.38 83.19 84.96
CA PHE A 423 -117.03 84.50 84.89
C PHE A 423 -118.45 84.51 84.30
N ARG A 424 -118.98 83.37 83.85
CA ARG A 424 -120.30 83.29 83.21
C ARG A 424 -121.40 82.80 84.16
N ASN A 425 -121.43 83.33 85.40
CA ASN A 425 -122.53 83.12 86.33
C ASN A 425 -122.73 84.37 87.23
N THR A 426 -123.43 85.39 86.73
CA THR A 426 -124.27 86.36 87.48
C THR A 426 -124.73 87.51 86.57
N LYS A 427 -125.92 87.39 85.97
CA LYS A 427 -126.97 88.45 85.82
C LYS A 427 -128.09 87.99 84.86
N LYS A 428 -129.29 87.84 85.44
CA LYS A 428 -130.67 88.04 84.88
C LYS A 428 -131.23 89.32 85.58
N PRO A 429 -132.42 89.92 85.28
CA PRO A 429 -133.58 89.48 84.45
C PRO A 429 -134.24 90.61 83.57
N ASN A 430 -135.42 90.29 82.98
CA ASN A 430 -136.37 91.07 82.13
C ASN A 430 -135.90 91.34 80.69
N LYS A 431 -136.59 90.98 79.61
CA LYS A 431 -137.99 90.60 79.32
C LYS A 431 -138.06 89.24 78.61
#